data_AF-A0AB33WVV1-F1
#
_entry.id   AF-A0AB33WVV1-F1
#
_cell.length_a   1.000
_cell.length_b   1.000
_cell.length_c   1.000
_cell.angle_alpha   90.00
_cell.angle_beta   90.00
_cell.angle_gamma   90.00
#
_symmetry.space_group_name_H-M   'P 1'
#
loop_
_entity.id
_entity.type
_entity.pdbx_description
1 polymer ?
#
loop_
_entity_poly.entity_id
_entity_poly.type
_entity_poly.pdbx_seq_one_letter_code
_entity_poly.pdbx_strand_id
1 'polypeptide(L)' 'MVKLATDAGFALEGQSEINANPQDTKDYAQGVWTLPPALKLGNEDKAKYLAIGESDRMTLRFVKPAK' A
#
# COMPACT_ATOMS: atom_id res chain seq x y z
N MET A 1 -0.52 11.40 -4.82
CA MET A 1 -1.24 11.52 -3.53
C MET A 1 -0.91 12.79 -2.78
N VAL A 2 0.37 13.06 -2.45
CA VAL A 2 0.76 14.29 -1.72
C VAL A 2 0.19 15.55 -2.38
N LYS A 3 0.43 15.75 -3.68
CA LYS A 3 -0.08 16.91 -4.42
C LYS A 3 -1.60 17.06 -4.32
N LEU A 4 -2.35 15.96 -4.45
CA LEU A 4 -3.81 15.99 -4.38
C LEU A 4 -4.30 16.46 -3.00
N ALA A 5 -3.68 15.96 -1.92
CA ALA A 5 -4.03 16.35 -0.56
C ALA A 5 -3.64 17.81 -0.26
N THR A 6 -2.47 18.27 -0.76
CA THR A 6 -2.05 19.66 -0.62
C THR A 6 -2.92 20.63 -1.40
N ASP A 7 -3.31 20.28 -2.63
CA ASP A 7 -4.25 21.07 -3.44
C ASP A 7 -5.63 21.17 -2.75
N ALA A 8 -6.01 20.15 -1.99
CA ALA A 8 -7.22 20.14 -1.17
C ALA A 8 -7.10 20.91 0.17
N GLY A 9 -5.95 21.56 0.43
CA GLY A 9 -5.73 22.41 1.60
C GLY A 9 -5.22 21.69 2.86
N PHE A 10 -4.78 20.43 2.74
CA PHE A 10 -4.10 19.73 3.83
C PHE A 10 -2.58 19.97 3.77
N ALA A 11 -1.91 20.02 4.92
CA ALA A 11 -0.45 20.05 4.98
C ALA A 11 0.09 18.64 5.24
N LEU A 12 1.12 18.22 4.50
CA LEU A 12 1.82 16.98 4.79
C LEU A 12 2.65 17.16 6.06
N GLU A 13 2.35 16.37 7.09
CA GLU A 13 3.05 16.42 8.38
C GLU A 13 4.16 15.36 8.45
N GLY A 14 3.98 14.22 7.76
CA GLY A 14 5.00 13.19 7.72
C GLY A 14 4.68 12.05 6.77
N GLN A 15 5.70 11.24 6.52
CA GLN A 15 5.62 10.02 5.73
C GLN A 15 6.39 8.92 6.45
N SER A 16 5.97 7.67 6.24
CA SER A 16 6.61 6.51 6.84
C SER A 16 6.54 5.31 5.91
N GLU A 17 7.65 4.59 5.86
CA GLU A 17 7.81 3.31 5.17
C GLU A 17 7.47 2.12 6.07
N ILE A 18 6.69 2.34 7.14
CA ILE A 18 6.32 1.28 8.09
C ILE A 18 5.57 0.11 7.44
N ASN A 19 4.89 0.36 6.32
CA ASN A 19 4.17 -0.64 5.53
C ASN A 19 4.91 -1.00 4.24
N ALA A 20 6.20 -0.65 4.14
CA ALA A 20 6.99 -1.03 2.98
C ALA A 20 7.24 -2.54 3.01
N ASN A 21 7.06 -3.19 1.86
CA ASN A 21 7.33 -4.61 1.70
C ASN A 21 8.29 -4.82 0.51
N PRO A 22 9.59 -5.09 0.75
CA PRO A 22 10.55 -5.32 -0.32
C PRO A 22 10.30 -6.63 -1.10
N GLN A 23 9.47 -7.53 -0.57
CA GLN A 23 9.08 -8.78 -1.24
C GLN A 23 7.91 -8.59 -2.21
N ASP A 24 7.17 -7.48 -2.11
CA ASP A 24 6.09 -7.16 -3.04
C ASP A 24 6.67 -6.55 -4.32
N THR A 25 6.84 -7.41 -5.33
CA THR A 25 7.34 -7.00 -6.65
C THR A 25 6.28 -6.32 -7.50
N LYS A 26 5.01 -6.31 -7.06
CA LYS A 26 3.85 -5.73 -7.76
C LYS A 26 3.61 -6.29 -9.16
N ASP A 27 4.27 -7.39 -9.50
CA ASP A 27 4.22 -8.05 -10.82
C ASP A 27 3.43 -9.35 -10.73
N TYR A 28 2.11 -9.21 -10.61
CA TYR A 28 1.18 -10.34 -10.50
C TYR A 28 -0.07 -10.09 -11.35
N ALA A 29 -0.65 -11.15 -11.93
CA ALA A 29 -1.73 -11.04 -12.92
C ALA A 29 -3.03 -10.38 -12.42
N GLN A 30 -3.33 -10.49 -11.12
CA GLN A 30 -4.49 -9.84 -10.48
C GLN A 30 -4.09 -8.60 -9.65
N GLY A 31 -2.85 -8.15 -9.80
CA GLY A 31 -2.27 -7.05 -9.03
C GLY A 31 -2.28 -7.33 -7.54
N VAL A 32 -2.52 -6.29 -6.74
CA VAL A 32 -2.54 -6.32 -5.27
C VAL A 32 -3.51 -7.36 -4.69
N TRP A 33 -4.60 -7.67 -5.41
CA TRP A 33 -5.62 -8.63 -4.97
C TRP A 33 -5.11 -10.08 -4.95
N THR A 34 -3.94 -10.33 -5.55
CA THR A 34 -3.26 -11.61 -5.49
C THR A 34 -2.70 -11.89 -4.09
N LEU A 35 -2.38 -10.85 -3.34
CA LEU A 35 -1.82 -10.93 -1.99
C LEU A 35 -2.91 -11.07 -0.92
N PRO A 36 -2.56 -11.49 0.31
CA PRO A 36 -3.46 -11.48 1.45
C PRO A 36 -4.08 -10.09 1.73
N PRO A 37 -5.30 -10.04 2.28
CA PRO A 37 -6.17 -11.16 2.66
C PRO A 37 -7.02 -11.71 1.51
N ALA A 38 -7.03 -11.05 0.34
CA ALA A 38 -7.95 -11.39 -0.74
C ALA A 38 -7.58 -12.70 -1.44
N LEU A 39 -6.28 -12.95 -1.68
CA LEU A 39 -5.77 -14.16 -2.35
C LEU A 39 -6.62 -14.55 -3.57
N LYS A 40 -6.81 -13.61 -4.50
CA LYS A 40 -7.78 -13.75 -5.61
C LYS A 40 -7.51 -14.93 -6.56
N LEU A 41 -6.26 -15.43 -6.60
CA LEU A 41 -5.89 -16.64 -7.33
C LEU A 41 -6.17 -17.95 -6.56
N GLY A 42 -6.73 -17.84 -5.35
CA GLY A 42 -7.16 -18.98 -4.54
C GLY A 42 -6.00 -19.84 -4.08
N ASN A 43 -5.94 -21.06 -4.61
CA ASN A 43 -4.90 -22.06 -4.27
C ASN A 43 -3.70 -22.03 -5.22
N GLU A 44 -3.81 -21.36 -6.37
CA GLU A 44 -2.69 -21.20 -7.28
C GLU A 44 -1.59 -20.37 -6.61
N ASP A 45 -0.38 -20.95 -6.52
CA ASP A 45 0.79 -20.32 -5.92
C ASP A 45 0.53 -19.70 -4.52
N LYS A 46 -0.46 -20.22 -3.79
CA LYS A 46 -0.90 -19.64 -2.52
C LYS A 46 0.24 -19.50 -1.51
N ALA A 47 1.11 -20.51 -1.43
CA ALA A 47 2.28 -20.47 -0.54
C ALA A 47 3.26 -19.36 -0.92
N LYS A 48 3.45 -19.09 -2.22
CA LYS A 48 4.28 -18.00 -2.74
C LYS A 48 3.69 -16.65 -2.36
N TYR A 49 2.38 -16.44 -2.54
CA TYR A 49 1.72 -15.17 -2.18
C TYR A 49 1.62 -14.95 -0.66
N LEU A 50 1.47 -16.02 0.12
CA LEU A 50 1.56 -15.95 1.58
C LEU A 50 2.97 -15.59 2.06
N ALA A 51 4.02 -16.10 1.38
CA ALA A 51 5.40 -15.76 1.71
C ALA A 51 5.77 -14.31 1.36
N ILE A 52 5.08 -13.70 0.40
CA ILE A 52 5.20 -12.26 0.12
C ILE A 52 4.54 -11.43 1.22
N GLY A 53 3.39 -11.85 1.74
CA GLY A 53 2.67 -11.15 2.80
C GLY A 53 1.82 -9.98 2.29
N GLU A 54 1.54 -8.99 3.14
CA GLU A 54 0.77 -7.81 2.74
C GLU A 54 1.48 -7.01 1.64
N SER A 55 0.73 -6.32 0.80
CA SER A 55 1.30 -5.43 -0.22
C SER A 55 2.13 -4.29 0.37
N ASP A 56 3.09 -3.80 -0.40
CA ASP A 56 3.85 -2.59 -0.12
C ASP A 56 2.95 -1.34 -0.19
N ARG A 57 2.90 -0.58 0.90
CA ARG A 57 2.02 0.61 1.03
C ARG A 57 2.78 1.81 1.54
N MET A 58 2.50 2.95 0.91
CA MET A 58 2.90 4.26 1.42
C MET A 58 2.01 4.68 2.61
N THR A 59 2.62 5.21 3.67
CA THR A 59 1.90 5.80 4.80
C THR A 59 2.17 7.30 4.86
N LEU A 60 1.13 8.10 4.69
CA LEU A 60 1.22 9.57 4.76
C LEU A 60 0.32 10.11 5.86
N ARG A 61 0.83 11.07 6.63
CA ARG A 61 0.09 11.79 7.66
C ARG A 61 -0.09 13.24 7.23
N PHE A 62 -1.34 13.68 7.22
CA PHE A 62 -1.71 15.04 6.87
C PHE A 62 -2.40 15.72 8.05
N VAL A 63 -2.17 17.02 8.19
CA VAL A 63 -2.87 17.87 9.15
C VAL A 63 -3.75 18.86 8.42
N LYS A 64 -4.91 19.13 8.98
CA LYS A 64 -5.76 20.24 8.58
C LYS A 64 -5.23 21.50 9.28
N PRO A 65 -4.79 22.55 8.56
CA PRO A 65 -4.35 23.78 9.20
C PRO A 65 -5.45 24.40 10.06
N ALA A 66 -5.10 24.87 11.25
CA ALA A 66 -6.00 25.72 12.03
C ALA A 66 -6.19 27.07 11.30
N LYS A 67 -7.41 27.62 11.35
CA LYS A 67 -7.72 28.95 10.79
C LYS A 67 -6.95 30.04 11.51
#